data_AF-A0A183IDX2-F1
#
_entry.id   AF-A0A183IDX2-F1
#
_cell.length_a   1.000
_cell.length_b   1.000
_cell.length_c   1.000
_cell.angle_alpha   90.00
_cell.angle_beta   90.00
_cell.angle_gamma   90.00
#
_symmetry.space_group_name_H-M   'P 1'
#
loop_
_entity.id
_entity.type
_entity.pdbx_description
1 polymer ?
#
loop_
_entity_poly.entity_id
_entity_poly.type
_entity_poly.pdbx_seq_one_letter_code
_entity_poly.pdbx_strand_id
1 'polypeptide(L)'
;MNDEFYREAADYVKLWSSPVIAVLSTDSAEAACLRNSLTFCQLLFPFSKLDEDVTLRDPFGQNHNVTKFQLDFRDLRRNGFLTSNALQLVLTNILRYRNLFAEADIQNLAHKPPNTTAHSSPWLVKYRRHMLQLLEQSEHEFLRCYMACKFVVSYNV
;
A
#
# COMPACT_ATOMS: atom_id res chain seq x y z
N MET A 1 -23.73 -8.28 9.78
CA MET A 1 -23.63 -6.95 9.14
C MET A 1 -22.46 -6.14 9.70
N ASN A 2 -22.22 -6.15 11.01
CA ASN A 2 -21.07 -5.49 11.63
C ASN A 2 -19.72 -6.18 11.32
N ASP A 3 -19.68 -7.51 11.21
CA ASP A 3 -18.42 -8.26 11.06
C ASP A 3 -17.62 -7.95 9.79
N GLU A 4 -18.28 -7.65 8.67
CA GLU A 4 -17.60 -7.41 7.40
C GLU A 4 -16.88 -6.06 7.38
N PHE A 5 -17.50 -5.04 7.99
CA PHE A 5 -16.87 -3.74 8.21
C PHE A 5 -15.64 -3.85 9.13
N TYR A 6 -15.75 -4.61 10.22
CA TYR A 6 -14.62 -4.85 11.13
C TYR A 6 -13.49 -5.64 10.45
N ARG A 7 -13.81 -6.59 9.57
CA ARG A 7 -12.80 -7.30 8.77
C ARG A 7 -12.07 -6.37 7.81
N GLU A 8 -12.79 -5.48 7.14
CA GLU A 8 -12.18 -4.52 6.22
C GLU A 8 -11.29 -3.51 6.96
N ALA A 9 -11.74 -3.04 8.13
CA ALA A 9 -10.93 -2.18 9.00
C ALA A 9 -9.67 -2.91 9.49
N ALA A 10 -9.78 -4.19 9.87
CA ALA A 10 -8.64 -5.00 10.28
C ALA A 10 -7.63 -5.22 9.14
N ASP A 11 -8.10 -5.50 7.92
CA ASP A 11 -7.25 -5.64 6.75
C ASP A 11 -6.55 -4.32 6.38
N TYR A 12 -7.23 -3.19 6.57
CA TYR A 12 -6.63 -1.87 6.39
C TYR A 12 -5.55 -1.57 7.44
N VAL A 13 -5.80 -1.89 8.71
CA VAL A 13 -4.81 -1.75 9.78
C VAL A 13 -3.58 -2.61 9.51
N LYS A 14 -3.77 -3.85 9.03
CA LYS A 14 -2.66 -4.72 8.62
C LYS A 14 -1.84 -4.14 7.47
N LEU A 15 -2.50 -3.57 6.46
CA LEU A 15 -1.81 -2.92 5.34
C LEU A 15 -1.01 -1.70 5.80
N TRP A 16 -1.55 -0.94 6.75
CA TRP A 16 -0.89 0.21 7.37
C TRP A 16 0.34 -0.22 8.20
N SER A 17 0.23 -1.31 8.96
CA SER A 17 1.29 -1.81 9.83
C SER A 17 2.30 -2.72 9.13
N SER A 18 2.17 -2.95 7.82
CA SER A 18 3.07 -3.82 7.07
C SER A 18 4.48 -3.22 7.00
N PRO A 19 5.54 -3.98 7.36
CA PRO A 19 6.92 -3.53 7.22
C PRO A 19 7.23 -3.03 5.81
N VAL A 20 7.85 -1.85 5.74
CA VAL A 20 8.29 -1.30 4.45
C VAL A 20 9.75 -1.62 4.24
N ILE A 21 10.08 -2.08 3.03
CA ILE A 21 11.43 -2.40 2.59
C ILE A 21 11.80 -1.42 1.47
N ALA A 22 12.86 -0.66 1.70
CA ALA A 22 13.47 0.20 0.69
C ALA A 22 14.21 -0.65 -0.34
N VAL A 23 14.05 -0.35 -1.62
CA VAL A 23 14.72 -1.05 -2.70
C VAL A 23 15.42 -0.03 -3.57
N LEU A 24 16.71 -0.26 -3.82
CA LEU A 24 17.52 0.53 -4.72
C LEU A 24 18.18 -0.39 -5.73
N SER A 25 17.83 -0.23 -6.99
CA SER A 25 18.40 -1.00 -8.11
C SER A 25 19.29 -0.12 -8.98
N THR A 26 20.42 -0.68 -9.39
CA THR A 26 21.29 -0.10 -10.44
C THR A 26 20.58 -0.14 -11.79
N ASP A 27 20.94 0.77 -12.71
CA ASP A 27 20.32 0.83 -14.04
C ASP A 27 20.52 -0.47 -14.83
N SER A 28 21.69 -1.10 -14.72
CA SER A 28 21.96 -2.42 -15.32
C SER A 28 21.05 -3.51 -14.75
N ALA A 29 20.78 -3.50 -13.43
CA ALA A 29 19.87 -4.45 -12.80
C ALA A 29 18.42 -4.23 -13.24
N GLU A 30 17.99 -2.97 -13.33
CA GLU A 30 16.67 -2.63 -13.88
C GLU A 30 16.55 -3.05 -15.34
N ALA A 31 17.56 -2.78 -16.18
CA ALA A 31 17.57 -3.21 -17.57
C ALA A 31 17.45 -4.73 -17.71
N ALA A 32 18.14 -5.48 -16.84
CA ALA A 32 18.03 -6.93 -16.81
C ALA A 32 16.61 -7.43 -16.45
N CYS A 33 15.91 -6.72 -15.55
CA CYS A 33 14.54 -7.03 -15.14
C CYS A 33 13.51 -6.62 -16.20
N LEU A 34 13.73 -5.49 -16.86
CA LEU A 34 12.88 -4.98 -17.93
C LEU A 34 12.81 -5.91 -19.14
N ARG A 35 13.77 -6.83 -19.32
CA ARG A 35 13.64 -7.94 -20.29
C ARG A 35 12.37 -8.77 -20.06
N ASN A 36 11.90 -8.85 -18.82
CA ASN A 36 10.65 -9.50 -18.43
C ASN A 36 9.46 -8.54 -18.35
N SER A 37 9.58 -7.32 -18.90
CA SER A 37 8.56 -6.25 -18.84
C SER A 37 8.15 -5.81 -17.43
N LEU A 38 8.96 -6.11 -16.42
CA LEU A 38 8.69 -5.78 -15.02
C LEU A 38 9.88 -5.05 -14.41
N THR A 39 9.59 -4.09 -13.54
CA THR A 39 10.62 -3.46 -12.69
C THR A 39 11.11 -4.45 -11.64
N PHE A 40 12.29 -4.20 -11.05
CA PHE A 40 12.78 -5.11 -10.01
C PHE A 40 11.79 -5.21 -8.83
N CYS A 41 11.22 -4.08 -8.39
CA CYS A 41 10.21 -4.09 -7.32
C CYS A 41 8.95 -4.87 -7.69
N GLN A 42 8.53 -4.87 -8.97
CA GLN A 42 7.39 -5.67 -9.40
C GLN A 42 7.69 -7.17 -9.39
N LEU A 43 8.93 -7.58 -9.71
CA LEU A 43 9.37 -8.97 -9.57
C LEU A 43 9.33 -9.46 -8.11
N LEU A 44 9.41 -8.55 -7.14
CA LEU A 44 9.28 -8.89 -5.72
C LEU A 44 7.83 -9.09 -5.25
N PHE A 45 6.84 -8.66 -6.04
CA PHE A 45 5.43 -8.68 -5.63
C PHE A 45 4.91 -10.08 -5.21
N PRO A 46 5.28 -11.19 -5.86
CA PRO A 46 4.89 -12.53 -5.41
C PRO A 46 5.39 -12.88 -4.01
N PHE A 47 6.48 -12.25 -3.55
CA PHE A 47 7.09 -12.47 -2.23
C PHE A 47 6.64 -11.43 -1.20
N SER A 48 5.74 -10.52 -1.56
CA SER A 48 5.23 -9.47 -0.68
C SER A 48 4.16 -9.98 0.29
N LYS A 49 3.60 -11.15 0.05
CA LYS A 49 2.56 -11.74 0.90
C LYS A 49 2.89 -13.21 1.12
N LEU A 50 2.90 -13.61 2.38
CA LEU A 50 2.98 -15.00 2.77
C LEU A 50 1.59 -15.45 3.19
N ASP A 51 1.09 -16.49 2.52
CA ASP A 51 -0.20 -17.12 2.86
C ASP A 51 -0.07 -18.05 4.07
N GLU A 52 1.14 -18.58 4.30
CA GLU A 52 1.49 -19.40 5.44
C GLU A 52 1.77 -18.57 6.69
N ASP A 53 1.47 -19.14 7.85
CA ASP A 53 1.78 -18.52 9.14
C ASP A 53 3.28 -18.58 9.41
N VAL A 54 3.85 -17.44 9.83
CA VAL A 54 5.28 -17.30 10.06
C VAL A 54 5.55 -17.16 11.55
N THR A 55 6.50 -17.93 12.06
CA THR A 55 7.01 -17.75 13.42
C THR A 55 8.20 -16.79 13.39
N LEU A 56 8.02 -15.60 13.96
CA LEU A 56 9.07 -14.62 14.16
C LEU A 56 9.64 -14.74 15.57
N ARG A 57 10.96 -14.69 15.71
CA ARG A 57 11.60 -14.67 17.02
C ARG A 57 11.95 -13.23 17.39
N ASP A 58 11.56 -12.81 18.59
CA ASP A 58 11.93 -11.49 19.11
C ASP A 58 13.38 -11.47 19.65
N PRO A 59 13.94 -10.29 19.97
CA PRO A 59 15.29 -10.19 20.52
C PRO A 59 15.51 -10.91 21.85
N PHE A 60 14.43 -11.22 22.59
CA PHE A 60 14.46 -11.97 23.84
C PHE A 60 14.33 -13.49 23.63
N GLY A 61 14.23 -13.93 22.38
CA GLY A 61 14.13 -15.34 22.01
C GLY A 61 12.71 -15.93 22.06
N GLN A 62 11.69 -15.12 22.35
CA GLN A 62 10.29 -15.56 22.32
C GLN A 62 9.80 -15.65 20.87
N ASN A 63 9.06 -16.73 20.60
CA ASN A 63 8.47 -16.98 19.29
C ASN A 63 7.07 -16.35 19.22
N HIS A 64 6.83 -15.56 18.18
CA HIS A 64 5.58 -14.89 17.85
C HIS A 64 5.04 -15.43 16.53
N ASN A 65 3.82 -15.96 16.54
CA ASN A 65 3.17 -16.42 15.31
C ASN A 65 2.44 -15.26 14.65
N VAL A 66 2.84 -14.93 13.42
CA VAL A 66 2.24 -13.87 12.62
C VAL A 66 1.52 -14.49 11.44
N THR A 67 0.21 -14.30 11.40
CA THR A 67 -0.65 -14.79 10.32
C THR A 67 -0.72 -13.78 9.18
N LYS A 68 -0.70 -14.26 7.93
CA LYS A 68 -0.80 -13.43 6.71
C LYS A 68 0.22 -12.30 6.70
N PHE A 69 1.50 -12.64 6.87
CA PHE A 69 2.58 -11.67 6.90
C PHE A 69 2.69 -10.95 5.54
N GLN A 70 2.75 -9.62 5.57
CA GLN A 70 2.81 -8.78 4.36
C GLN A 70 3.98 -7.81 4.44
N LEU A 71 4.66 -7.61 3.32
CA LEU A 71 5.77 -6.70 3.14
C LEU A 71 5.41 -5.69 2.04
N ASP A 72 5.88 -4.46 2.19
CA ASP A 72 5.72 -3.42 1.17
C ASP A 72 7.08 -3.02 0.61
N PHE A 73 7.35 -3.37 -0.65
CA PHE A 73 8.58 -3.00 -1.35
C PHE A 73 8.43 -1.65 -2.05
N ARG A 74 9.35 -0.72 -1.77
CA ARG A 74 9.35 0.62 -2.36
C ARG A 74 10.63 0.86 -3.12
N ASP A 75 10.52 1.17 -4.41
CA ASP A 75 11.66 1.63 -5.20
C ASP A 75 11.98 3.08 -4.82
N LEU A 76 13.10 3.33 -4.14
CA LEU A 76 13.45 4.68 -3.71
C LEU A 76 13.68 5.67 -4.86
N ARG A 77 14.01 5.17 -6.07
CA ARG A 77 14.26 6.03 -7.24
C ARG A 77 12.98 6.44 -7.94
N ARG A 78 11.94 5.58 -7.87
CA ARG A 78 10.69 5.74 -8.64
C ARG A 78 9.48 6.07 -7.76
N ASN A 79 9.45 5.58 -6.54
CA ASN A 79 8.46 5.94 -5.53
C ASN A 79 8.92 7.21 -4.82
N GLY A 80 8.70 8.35 -5.47
CA GLY A 80 8.81 9.64 -4.79
C GLY A 80 7.70 9.79 -3.75
N PHE A 81 8.02 10.41 -2.62
CA PHE A 81 7.02 10.93 -1.71
C PHE A 81 6.49 12.25 -2.26
N LEU A 82 5.18 12.47 -2.12
CA LEU A 82 4.63 13.78 -2.44
C LEU A 82 4.76 14.66 -1.21
N THR A 83 5.22 15.90 -1.41
CA THR A 83 5.06 16.94 -0.39
C THR A 83 3.57 17.07 -0.06
N SER A 84 3.25 17.46 1.19
CA SER A 84 1.86 17.59 1.66
C SER A 84 0.94 18.35 0.66
N ASN A 85 1.47 19.41 0.04
CA ASN A 85 0.76 20.20 -0.97
C ASN A 85 0.49 19.43 -2.28
N ALA A 86 1.47 18.68 -2.77
CA ALA A 86 1.32 17.85 -3.97
C ALA A 86 0.36 16.66 -3.73
N LEU A 87 0.41 16.10 -2.52
CA LEU A 87 -0.50 15.04 -2.09
C LEU A 87 -1.95 15.54 -2.06
N GLN A 88 -2.21 16.70 -1.46
CA GLN A 88 -3.55 17.32 -1.45
C GLN A 88 -4.08 17.53 -2.87
N LEU A 89 -3.26 18.03 -3.79
CA LEU A 89 -3.65 18.27 -5.18
C LEU A 89 -4.01 16.96 -5.91
N VAL A 90 -3.18 15.92 -5.78
CA VAL A 90 -3.42 14.60 -6.40
C VAL A 90 -4.69 13.97 -5.82
N LEU A 91 -4.85 13.97 -4.50
CA LEU A 91 -6.04 13.43 -3.85
C LEU A 91 -7.30 14.21 -4.22
N THR A 92 -7.23 15.55 -4.28
CA THR A 92 -8.34 16.40 -4.73
C THR A 92 -8.72 16.11 -6.18
N ASN A 93 -7.75 15.88 -7.07
CA ASN A 93 -8.02 15.50 -8.45
C ASN A 93 -8.68 14.13 -8.57
N ILE A 94 -8.28 13.15 -7.76
CA ILE A 94 -8.92 11.83 -7.72
C ILE A 94 -10.39 11.95 -7.26
N LEU A 95 -10.65 12.81 -6.27
CA LEU A 95 -12.01 13.08 -5.79
C LEU A 95 -12.84 13.85 -6.82
N ARG A 96 -12.26 14.84 -7.51
CA ARG A 96 -12.91 15.62 -8.57
C ARG A 96 -13.26 14.76 -9.79
N TYR A 97 -12.36 13.88 -10.21
CA TYR A 97 -12.64 12.91 -11.27
C TYR A 97 -13.88 12.08 -10.95
N ARG A 98 -14.22 11.85 -9.66
CA ARG A 98 -15.45 11.13 -9.26
C ARG A 98 -16.70 11.99 -9.22
N ASN A 99 -16.64 13.24 -8.75
CA ASN A 99 -17.83 14.10 -8.72
C ASN A 99 -18.43 14.28 -10.13
N LEU A 100 -17.61 14.24 -11.18
CA LEU A 100 -18.05 14.27 -12.58
C LEU A 100 -18.82 13.02 -13.05
N PHE A 101 -18.68 11.86 -12.38
CA PHE A 101 -19.47 10.65 -12.66
C PHE A 101 -20.60 10.41 -11.65
N ALA A 102 -20.65 11.19 -10.55
CA ALA A 102 -21.68 11.07 -9.52
C ALA A 102 -22.93 11.92 -9.82
N GLU A 103 -22.83 12.93 -10.68
CA GLU A 103 -23.98 13.78 -11.05
C GLU A 103 -25.15 13.01 -11.71
N ALA A 104 -24.93 11.80 -12.20
CA ALA A 104 -25.98 10.95 -12.76
C ALA A 104 -26.80 10.16 -11.71
N ASP A 105 -26.39 10.10 -10.44
CA ASP A 105 -26.97 9.18 -9.43
C ASP A 105 -27.47 9.88 -8.14
N ILE A 106 -27.26 11.21 -8.03
CA ILE A 106 -27.64 12.00 -6.84
C ILE A 106 -29.17 12.08 -6.66
N GLN A 107 -29.97 11.96 -7.73
CA GLN A 107 -31.43 11.98 -7.63
C GLN A 107 -32.03 10.71 -7.00
N ASN A 108 -31.31 9.57 -7.03
CA ASN A 108 -31.81 8.30 -6.47
C ASN A 108 -31.35 8.04 -5.02
N LEU A 109 -30.36 8.79 -4.53
CA LEU A 109 -29.83 8.64 -3.16
C LEU A 109 -30.65 9.38 -2.09
N ALA A 110 -31.43 10.39 -2.47
CA ALA A 110 -32.26 11.17 -1.55
C ALA A 110 -33.45 10.36 -0.96
N HIS A 111 -33.83 9.24 -1.59
CA HIS A 111 -34.97 8.43 -1.18
C HIS A 111 -34.61 7.10 -0.51
N LYS A 112 -33.32 6.83 -0.30
CA LYS A 112 -32.89 5.59 0.35
C LYS A 112 -32.69 5.84 1.85
N PRO A 113 -33.38 5.10 2.74
CA PRO A 113 -33.19 5.25 4.18
C PRO A 113 -31.73 4.98 4.60
N PRO A 114 -31.28 5.54 5.74
CA PRO A 114 -29.86 5.54 6.19
C PRO A 114 -29.29 4.15 6.55
N ASN A 115 -29.98 3.08 6.21
CA ASN A 115 -29.67 1.69 6.49
C ASN A 115 -29.14 0.93 5.25
N THR A 116 -28.60 1.64 4.26
CA THR A 116 -27.91 1.00 3.13
C THR A 116 -26.43 0.87 3.42
N THR A 117 -26.10 -0.25 4.05
CA THR A 117 -24.83 -0.97 3.98
C THR A 117 -23.56 -0.12 4.01
N ALA A 118 -22.94 -0.10 5.20
CA ALA A 118 -21.58 0.35 5.47
C ALA A 118 -20.50 -0.51 4.77
N HIS A 119 -20.66 -0.79 3.48
CA HIS A 119 -19.55 -1.23 2.65
C HIS A 119 -18.73 0.03 2.37
N SER A 120 -17.44 0.02 2.70
CA SER A 120 -16.61 1.11 2.22
C SER A 120 -16.73 1.14 0.69
N SER A 121 -17.00 2.33 0.15
CA SER A 121 -17.12 2.43 -1.29
C SER A 121 -15.78 2.03 -1.92
N PRO A 122 -15.74 1.25 -3.02
CA PRO A 122 -14.47 0.81 -3.63
C PRO A 122 -13.48 1.93 -3.93
N TRP A 123 -13.97 3.16 -4.16
CA TRP A 123 -13.13 4.35 -4.33
C TRP A 123 -12.41 4.73 -3.03
N LEU A 124 -13.04 4.59 -1.87
CA LEU A 124 -12.48 4.95 -0.56
C LEU A 124 -11.32 4.01 -0.21
N VAL A 125 -11.43 2.72 -0.52
CA VAL A 125 -10.32 1.75 -0.38
C VAL A 125 -9.15 2.14 -1.27
N LYS A 126 -9.43 2.49 -2.54
CA LYS A 126 -8.39 2.90 -3.49
C LYS A 126 -7.73 4.22 -3.08
N TYR A 127 -8.52 5.19 -2.62
CA TYR A 127 -8.06 6.47 -2.09
C TYR A 127 -7.12 6.26 -0.90
N ARG A 128 -7.57 5.49 0.11
CA ARG A 128 -6.77 5.19 1.29
C ARG A 128 -5.46 4.51 0.89
N ARG A 129 -5.49 3.52 -0.01
CA ARG A 129 -4.29 2.86 -0.52
C ARG A 129 -3.32 3.83 -1.20
N HIS A 130 -3.80 4.70 -2.08
CA HIS A 130 -2.94 5.69 -2.74
C HIS A 130 -2.38 6.72 -1.76
N MET A 131 -3.18 7.18 -0.80
CA MET A 131 -2.70 8.04 0.27
C MET A 131 -1.52 7.38 1.01
N LEU A 132 -1.65 6.10 1.40
CA LEU A 132 -0.56 5.36 2.06
C LEU A 132 0.70 5.17 1.22
N GLN A 133 0.56 5.17 -0.11
CA GLN A 133 1.68 5.03 -1.04
C GLN A 133 2.43 6.35 -1.25
N LEU A 134 1.75 7.48 -1.10
CA LEU A 134 2.27 8.82 -1.43
C LEU A 134 2.73 9.60 -0.19
N LEU A 135 2.25 9.21 1.00
CA LEU A 135 2.70 9.76 2.27
C LEU A 135 4.20 9.51 2.44
N GLU A 136 4.91 10.58 2.80
CA GLU A 136 6.29 10.49 3.24
C GLU A 136 6.41 9.61 4.47
N GLN A 137 7.36 8.68 4.43
CA GLN A 137 7.67 7.82 5.57
C GLN A 137 8.51 8.65 6.54
N SER A 138 7.94 9.02 7.70
CA SER A 138 8.48 10.02 8.63
C SER A 138 8.58 9.47 10.06
N GLU A 139 9.46 10.09 10.87
CA GLU A 139 10.20 9.65 12.09
C GLU A 139 9.41 9.08 13.29
N HIS A 140 8.10 8.89 13.20
CA HIS A 140 7.35 8.26 14.27
C HIS A 140 7.30 6.73 14.10
N GLU A 141 7.80 6.01 15.11
CA GLU A 141 7.93 4.55 15.21
C GLU A 141 6.68 3.73 14.81
N PHE A 142 5.50 4.36 14.86
CA PHE A 142 4.20 3.75 14.54
C PHE A 142 3.76 3.92 13.07
N LEU A 143 4.50 4.70 12.27
CA LEU A 143 4.18 5.04 10.88
C LEU A 143 5.21 4.41 9.95
N ARG A 144 4.81 3.39 9.17
CA ARG A 144 5.48 2.87 7.94
C ARG A 144 6.96 3.24 7.78
N CYS A 145 7.81 2.92 8.75
CA CYS A 145 9.24 3.17 8.67
C CYS A 145 9.89 2.09 7.81
N TYR A 146 10.98 2.45 7.12
CA TYR A 146 11.81 1.47 6.43
C TYR A 146 12.47 0.56 7.46
N MET A 147 12.04 -0.69 7.53
CA MET A 147 12.61 -1.69 8.44
C MET A 147 13.82 -2.41 7.84
N ALA A 148 13.95 -2.37 6.50
CA ALA A 148 15.09 -2.94 5.80
C ALA A 148 15.33 -2.21 4.47
N CYS A 149 16.52 -2.42 3.90
CA CYS A 149 16.86 -1.98 2.55
C CYS A 149 17.44 -3.13 1.72
N LYS A 150 17.21 -3.10 0.40
CA LYS A 150 17.74 -4.05 -0.57
C LYS A 150 18.45 -3.30 -1.69
N PHE A 151 19.77 -3.48 -1.77
CA PHE A 151 20.60 -2.94 -2.82
C PHE A 151 20.81 -4.00 -3.90
N VAL A 152 20.40 -3.70 -5.13
CA VAL A 152 20.46 -4.61 -6.26
C VAL A 152 21.48 -4.10 -7.25
N VAL A 153 22.62 -4.76 -7.25
CA VAL A 153 23.74 -4.43 -8.13
C VAL A 153 23.84 -5.51 -9.19
N SER A 154 23.84 -5.09 -10.45
CA SER A 154 24.23 -5.94 -11.56
C SER A 154 25.40 -5.26 -12.25
N TYR A 155 26.51 -5.97 -12.32
CA TYR A 155 27.57 -5.61 -13.26
C TYR A 155 27.30 -6.39 -14.54
N ASN A 156 27.37 -5.75 -15.69
CA ASN A 156 27.29 -6.49 -16.95
C ASN A 156 28.56 -7.34 -17.11
N VAL A 157 28.37 -8.60 -17.48
CA VAL A 157 29.29 -9.40 -18.30
C VAL A 157 28.83 -9.26 -19.75
#